data_AF-A0AAW2DIU8-F1
#
_entry.id   AF-A0AAW2DIU8-F1
#
_cell.length_a   1.000
_cell.length_b   1.000
_cell.length_c   1.000
_cell.angle_alpha   90.00
_cell.angle_beta   90.00
_cell.angle_gamma   90.00
#
_symmetry.space_group_name_H-M   'P 1'
#
loop_
_entity.id
_entity.type
_entity.pdbx_description
1 polymer ?
#
loop_
_entity_poly.entity_id
_entity_poly.type
_entity_poly.pdbx_seq_one_letter_code
_entity_poly.pdbx_strand_id
1 'polypeptide(L)'
;MNNDDDDDDDDDDNNNNNNNNNNNNNGNSGGGGGGGGGADEGSLAEDKNREEALMVMAEAGWSLKNFSKDLAAAIEAGRVLGTMVSRFLELEKSLVLG
;
A
#
# COMPACT_ATOMS: atom_id res chain seq x y z
N MET A 1 -30.26 -25.56 -37.35
CA MET A 1 -30.35 -26.10 -35.99
C MET A 1 -29.59 -25.13 -35.12
N ASN A 2 -30.34 -24.41 -34.30
CA ASN A 2 -29.80 -23.54 -33.27
C ASN A 2 -29.28 -24.46 -32.18
N ASN A 3 -28.03 -24.25 -31.75
CA ASN A 3 -27.59 -24.70 -30.44
C ASN A 3 -27.35 -23.42 -29.66
N ASP A 4 -28.47 -22.90 -29.16
CA ASP A 4 -28.51 -22.21 -27.87
C ASP A 4 -28.34 -23.34 -26.86
N ASP A 5 -27.21 -23.45 -26.17
CA ASP A 5 -27.10 -24.25 -24.96
C ASP A 5 -25.90 -23.71 -24.16
N ASP A 6 -26.28 -23.18 -23.00
CA ASP A 6 -25.55 -23.14 -21.74
C ASP A 6 -24.60 -21.96 -21.51
N ASP A 7 -25.25 -20.90 -21.06
CA ASP A 7 -24.78 -19.93 -20.07
C ASP A 7 -23.93 -20.62 -18.97
N ASP A 8 -22.60 -20.55 -19.10
CA ASP A 8 -21.70 -20.69 -17.95
C ASP A 8 -21.73 -19.36 -17.20
N ASP A 9 -22.72 -19.24 -16.30
CA ASP A 9 -22.76 -18.19 -15.28
C ASP A 9 -21.44 -18.23 -14.49
N ASP A 10 -20.61 -17.21 -14.69
CA ASP A 10 -19.44 -16.86 -13.88
C ASP A 10 -19.89 -16.47 -12.45
N ASP A 11 -20.45 -17.41 -11.69
CA ASP A 11 -20.63 -17.30 -10.25
C ASP A 11 -19.34 -17.73 -9.54
N ASP A 12 -18.28 -16.95 -9.74
CA ASP A 12 -17.10 -16.95 -8.87
C ASP A 12 -17.46 -16.20 -7.56
N ASP A 13 -18.39 -16.78 -6.81
CA ASP A 13 -18.72 -16.42 -5.43
C ASP A 13 -17.58 -16.91 -4.52
N ASN A 14 -16.38 -16.34 -4.71
CA ASN A 14 -15.25 -16.54 -3.81
C ASN A 14 -15.44 -15.67 -2.56
N ASN A 15 -16.39 -16.11 -1.72
CA ASN A 15 -16.57 -15.68 -0.36
C ASN A 15 -15.40 -16.14 0.51
N ASN A 16 -14.25 -15.48 0.37
CA ASN A 16 -13.17 -15.58 1.34
C ASN A 16 -13.41 -14.58 2.48
N ASN A 17 -14.36 -14.92 3.35
CA ASN A 17 -14.52 -14.29 4.65
C ASN A 17 -13.35 -14.69 5.56
N ASN A 18 -12.17 -14.11 5.31
CA ASN A 18 -11.08 -14.11 6.27
C ASN A 18 -11.26 -12.90 7.19
N ASN A 19 -12.19 -13.05 8.14
CA ASN A 19 -12.41 -12.10 9.21
C ASN A 19 -11.23 -12.12 10.18
N ASN A 20 -10.16 -11.39 9.85
CA ASN A 20 -9.14 -11.00 10.81
C ASN A 20 -9.38 -9.52 11.16
N ASN A 21 -10.40 -9.30 11.97
CA ASN A 21 -10.74 -8.00 12.52
C ASN A 21 -9.78 -7.65 13.65
N ASN A 22 -8.71 -6.92 13.33
CA ASN A 22 -8.17 -5.91 14.23
C ASN A 22 -7.35 -4.87 13.46
N ASN A 23 -8.03 -3.91 12.82
CA ASN A 23 -7.41 -2.60 12.65
C ASN A 23 -8.45 -1.51 12.51
N ASN A 24 -8.67 -0.78 13.61
CA ASN A 24 -9.19 0.57 13.55
C ASN A 24 -8.18 1.42 12.78
N ASN A 25 -8.40 1.62 11.47
CA ASN A 25 -7.93 2.85 10.85
C ASN A 25 -8.81 3.24 9.66
N ASN A 26 -9.50 4.36 9.89
CA ASN A 26 -9.94 5.37 8.93
C ASN A 26 -9.71 5.01 7.45
N GLY A 27 -10.81 4.79 6.74
CA GLY A 27 -10.82 4.47 5.32
C GLY A 27 -10.03 5.49 4.49
N ASN A 28 -9.07 4.99 3.73
CA ASN A 28 -8.56 5.65 2.54
C ASN A 28 -8.70 4.66 1.38
N SER A 29 -9.62 4.95 0.48
CA SER A 29 -9.86 4.19 -0.75
C SER A 29 -8.61 4.27 -1.63
N GLY A 30 -7.84 3.18 -1.69
CA GLY A 30 -6.74 3.00 -2.62
C GLY A 30 -6.99 1.74 -3.43
N GLY A 31 -7.72 1.87 -4.54
CA GLY A 31 -7.82 0.82 -5.54
C GLY A 31 -6.51 0.76 -6.33
N GLY A 32 -5.91 -0.42 -6.39
CA GLY A 32 -4.73 -0.71 -7.20
C GLY A 32 -4.67 -2.19 -7.50
N GLY A 33 -5.20 -2.57 -8.68
CA GLY A 33 -5.10 -3.93 -9.20
C GLY A 33 -3.73 -4.20 -9.82
N GLY A 34 -3.34 -5.48 -9.85
CA GLY A 34 -2.24 -5.92 -10.70
C GLY A 34 -1.54 -7.20 -10.24
N GLY A 35 -1.90 -8.31 -10.89
CA GLY A 35 -0.92 -9.27 -11.41
C GLY A 35 -0.26 -10.23 -10.42
N GLY A 36 -0.72 -11.48 -10.44
CA GLY A 36 -0.06 -12.59 -9.77
C GLY A 36 1.35 -12.87 -10.29
N GLY A 37 2.16 -13.42 -9.40
CA GLY A 37 3.50 -13.95 -9.68
C GLY A 37 4.15 -14.29 -8.36
N GLY A 38 4.38 -15.59 -8.11
CA GLY A 38 4.94 -16.12 -6.87
C GLY A 38 6.34 -15.59 -6.58
N ALA A 39 6.40 -14.41 -5.99
CA ALA A 39 7.58 -13.82 -5.39
C ALA A 39 7.40 -13.88 -3.88
N ASP A 40 8.44 -14.39 -3.21
CA ASP A 40 8.74 -14.29 -1.77
C ASP A 40 7.83 -13.28 -1.04
N GLU A 41 6.95 -13.75 -0.15
CA GLU A 41 5.94 -12.90 0.53
C GLU A 41 6.53 -11.64 1.20
N GLY A 42 7.83 -11.65 1.53
CA GLY A 42 8.56 -10.47 2.00
C GLY A 42 8.65 -9.34 0.97
N SER A 43 8.93 -9.66 -0.30
CA SER A 43 9.10 -8.66 -1.37
C SER A 43 7.80 -7.93 -1.68
N LEU A 44 6.66 -8.61 -1.65
CA LEU A 44 5.38 -8.00 -1.99
C LEU A 44 4.92 -6.99 -0.92
N ALA A 45 5.19 -7.28 0.35
CA ALA A 45 4.91 -6.35 1.44
C ALA A 45 5.85 -5.13 1.40
N GLU A 46 7.14 -5.36 1.13
CA GLU A 46 8.13 -4.30 0.95
C GLU A 46 7.78 -3.39 -0.25
N ASP A 47 7.36 -3.97 -1.37
CA ASP A 47 6.95 -3.22 -2.55
C ASP A 47 5.78 -2.27 -2.26
N LYS A 48 4.75 -2.77 -1.56
CA LYS A 48 3.58 -1.98 -1.14
C LYS A 48 3.97 -0.86 -0.19
N ASN A 49 4.80 -1.17 0.81
CA ASN A 49 5.28 -0.18 1.77
C ASN A 49 6.08 0.93 1.09
N ARG A 50 6.96 0.57 0.14
CA ARG A 50 7.72 1.53 -0.66
C ARG A 50 6.80 2.44 -1.45
N GLU A 51 5.82 1.88 -2.15
CA GLU A 51 4.89 2.64 -2.97
C GLU A 51 4.05 3.62 -2.13
N GLU A 52 3.50 3.14 -1.00
CA GLU A 52 2.74 3.97 -0.06
C GLU A 52 3.61 5.09 0.52
N ALA A 53 4.83 4.77 0.96
CA ALA A 53 5.77 5.75 1.49
C ALA A 53 6.12 6.83 0.46
N LEU A 54 6.39 6.44 -0.79
CA LEU A 54 6.66 7.39 -1.88
C LEU A 54 5.45 8.28 -2.17
N MET A 55 4.24 7.73 -2.16
CA MET A 55 3.00 8.48 -2.36
C MET A 55 2.80 9.54 -1.26
N VAL A 56 2.92 9.14 0.01
CA VAL A 56 2.79 10.06 1.17
C VAL A 56 3.80 11.18 1.10
N MET A 57 5.07 10.88 0.76
CA MET A 57 6.10 11.91 0.60
C MET A 57 5.75 12.88 -0.52
N ALA A 58 5.32 12.38 -1.67
CA ALA A 58 4.97 13.20 -2.82
C ALA A 58 3.79 14.14 -2.50
N GLU A 59 2.76 13.63 -1.81
CA GLU A 59 1.62 14.44 -1.33
C GLU A 59 2.06 15.56 -0.38
N ALA A 60 3.01 15.27 0.51
CA ALA A 60 3.58 16.26 1.40
C ALA A 60 4.54 17.26 0.72
N GLY A 61 4.86 17.07 -0.56
CA GLY A 61 5.84 17.86 -1.32
C GLY A 61 7.29 17.56 -0.94
N TRP A 62 7.54 16.40 -0.33
CA TRP A 62 8.87 15.94 0.07
C TRP A 62 9.42 14.94 -0.93
N SER A 63 10.74 14.89 -1.01
CA SER A 63 11.46 13.93 -1.84
C SER A 63 12.53 13.22 -1.02
N LEU A 64 13.03 12.08 -1.48
CA LEU A 64 14.03 11.28 -0.73
C LEU A 64 15.28 12.09 -0.31
N LYS A 65 15.64 13.13 -1.08
CA LYS A 65 16.74 14.07 -0.79
C LYS A 65 16.49 15.00 0.40
N ASN A 66 15.26 15.07 0.89
CA ASN A 66 14.91 15.77 2.14
C ASN A 66 15.21 14.92 3.39
N PHE A 67 15.53 13.63 3.23
CA PHE A 67 15.78 12.71 4.33
C PHE A 67 17.27 12.34 4.45
N SER A 68 17.64 11.75 5.58
CA SER A 68 18.96 11.13 5.74
C SER A 68 19.13 9.98 4.76
N LYS A 69 20.38 9.68 4.38
CA LYS A 69 20.69 8.58 3.45
C LYS A 69 20.13 7.24 3.91
N ASP A 70 20.19 6.97 5.22
CA ASP A 70 19.73 5.71 5.79
C ASP A 70 18.21 5.56 5.70
N LEU A 71 17.47 6.65 5.95
CA LEU A 71 16.01 6.64 5.85
C LEU A 71 15.55 6.54 4.40
N ALA A 72 16.20 7.27 3.49
CA ALA A 72 15.93 7.16 2.06
C ALA A 72 16.13 5.71 1.57
N ALA A 73 17.26 5.08 1.94
CA ALA A 73 17.55 3.70 1.58
C ALA A 73 16.55 2.70 2.21
N ALA A 74 16.06 2.97 3.42
CA ALA A 74 15.04 2.12 4.07
C ALA A 74 13.67 2.23 3.37
N ILE A 75 13.30 3.43 2.90
CA ILE A 75 12.09 3.65 2.10
C ILE A 75 12.20 2.97 0.74
N GLU A 76 13.33 3.15 0.05
CA GLU A 76 13.60 2.49 -1.24
C GLU A 76 13.61 0.96 -1.12
N ALA A 77 14.05 0.43 0.02
CA ALA A 77 13.98 -1.00 0.31
C ALA A 77 12.60 -1.48 0.81
N GLY A 78 11.59 -0.61 0.91
CA GLY A 78 10.25 -1.02 1.37
C GLY A 78 10.16 -1.40 2.86
N ARG A 79 11.20 -1.10 3.64
CA ARG A 79 11.28 -1.44 5.06
C ARG A 79 10.56 -0.43 5.97
N VAL A 80 10.04 0.64 5.38
CA VAL A 80 9.32 1.72 6.06
C VAL A 80 7.89 1.77 5.55
N LEU A 81 6.92 1.67 6.45
CA LEU A 81 5.50 1.82 6.11
C LEU A 81 5.17 3.28 5.77
N GLY A 82 4.21 3.50 4.87
CA GLY A 82 3.75 4.86 4.53
C GLY A 82 3.23 5.63 5.74
N THR A 83 2.48 4.97 6.63
CA THR A 83 1.99 5.54 7.90
C THR A 83 3.10 6.10 8.81
N MET A 84 4.28 5.47 8.85
CA MET A 84 5.43 5.97 9.64
C MET A 84 5.98 7.27 9.04
N VAL A 85 6.00 7.36 7.71
CA VAL A 85 6.40 8.58 7.00
C VAL A 85 5.39 9.69 7.26
N SER A 86 4.08 9.42 7.21
CA SER A 86 3.05 10.42 7.54
C SER A 86 3.23 10.98 8.94
N ARG A 87 3.42 10.11 9.94
CA ARG A 87 3.64 10.52 11.34
C ARG A 87 4.90 11.36 11.50
N PHE A 88 5.99 10.98 10.83
CA PHE A 88 7.23 11.76 10.87
C PHE A 88 7.02 13.18 10.34
N LEU A 89 6.33 13.33 9.21
CA LEU A 89 6.05 14.63 8.60
C LEU A 89 5.11 15.50 9.46
N GLU A 90 4.12 14.87 10.10
CA GLU A 90 3.26 15.55 11.08
C GLU A 90 4.06 16.09 12.28
N LEU A 91 4.99 15.29 12.81
CA LEU A 91 5.83 15.67 13.94
C LEU A 91 6.82 16.78 13.59
N GLU A 92 7.47 16.71 12.44
CA GLU A 92 8.38 17.76 11.94
C GLU A 92 7.67 19.12 11.85
N LYS A 93 6.43 19.15 11.34
CA LYS A 93 5.61 20.37 11.30
C LYS A 93 5.28 20.91 12.70
N SER A 94 5.05 20.02 13.66
CA SER A 94 4.71 20.38 15.04
C SER A 94 5.93 20.90 15.82
N LEU A 95 7.10 20.27 15.64
CA LEU A 95 8.36 20.64 16.29
C LEU A 95 8.89 22.00 15.80
N VAL A 96 8.62 22.35 14.54
CA VAL A 96 9.05 23.64 13.96
C VAL A 96 8.20 24.83 14.43
N LEU A 97 7.04 24.59 15.08
CA LEU A 97 6.16 25.64 15.59
C LEU A 97 6.23 25.85 17.12
N GLY A 98 7.24 25.29 17.79
CA GLY A 98 7.49 25.44 19.23
C GLY A 98 8.43 26.58 19.60
#